data_AF-A0AAV2YQ49-F1
#
_entry.id   AF-A0AAV2YQ49-F1
#
_cell.length_a   1.000
_cell.length_b   1.000
_cell.length_c   1.000
_cell.angle_alpha   90.00
_cell.angle_beta   90.00
_cell.angle_gamma   90.00
#
_symmetry.space_group_name_H-M   'P 1'
#
loop_
_entity.id
_entity.type
_entity.pdbx_description
1 polymer ?
#
loop_
_entity_poly.entity_id
_entity_poly.type
_entity_poly.pdbx_seq_one_letter_code
_entity_poly.pdbx_strand_id
1 'polypeptide(L)'
;MPFRSNVQWEIVHTSIPPARINAVLDIMKAFRIVTSHETPCTVCYNNLDRHKMRYQLVACTSEPCGLLVPDEYCVWRGKIEQCQKTKHLSVSQHGHHLEQEHPPPQNRLSREMKQFVQEITEQGMKPARIRIQMVNTFCLSSVELPTLRQVYMLVEEAMKILFCLA
;
A
#
# COMPACT_ATOMS: atom_id res chain seq x y z
N MET A 1 15.62 -3.59 -14.67
CA MET A 1 15.92 -5.00 -14.97
C MET A 1 14.70 -5.68 -15.55
N PRO A 2 14.80 -6.42 -16.66
CA PRO A 2 13.68 -7.14 -17.23
C PRO A 2 13.34 -8.35 -16.33
N PHE A 3 12.06 -8.56 -16.05
CA PHE A 3 11.55 -9.73 -15.35
C PHE A 3 11.83 -10.99 -16.20
N ARG A 4 12.53 -11.98 -15.64
CA ARG A 4 12.70 -13.30 -16.29
C ARG A 4 11.33 -14.00 -16.35
N SER A 5 11.04 -14.69 -17.45
CA SER A 5 9.74 -15.29 -17.78
C SER A 5 9.31 -16.50 -16.93
N ASN A 6 10.14 -16.96 -15.98
CA ASN A 6 9.83 -18.08 -15.08
C ASN A 6 10.03 -17.67 -13.61
N VAL A 7 9.22 -16.73 -13.12
CA VAL A 7 9.15 -16.40 -11.70
C VAL A 7 8.12 -17.30 -11.05
N GLN A 8 8.57 -18.19 -10.15
CA GLN A 8 7.67 -18.96 -9.29
C GLN A 8 7.14 -18.03 -8.20
N TRP A 9 5.83 -17.78 -8.23
CA TRP A 9 5.13 -16.97 -7.24
C TRP A 9 4.57 -17.86 -6.14
N GLU A 10 4.91 -17.53 -4.90
CA GLU A 10 4.32 -18.13 -3.71
C GLU A 10 3.09 -17.31 -3.29
N ILE A 11 1.97 -17.98 -3.03
CA ILE A 11 0.75 -17.32 -2.56
C ILE A 11 0.91 -16.98 -1.08
N VAL A 12 0.80 -15.69 -0.74
CA VAL A 12 0.81 -15.20 0.64
C VAL A 12 -0.63 -15.08 1.16
N HIS A 13 -1.49 -14.47 0.35
CA HIS A 13 -2.91 -14.33 0.64
C HIS A 13 -3.74 -14.42 -0.63
N THR A 14 -4.95 -14.96 -0.52
CA THR A 14 -5.87 -15.14 -1.63
C THR A 14 -7.24 -14.58 -1.29
N SER A 15 -7.84 -13.86 -2.24
CA SER A 15 -9.23 -13.37 -2.16
C SER A 15 -9.55 -12.62 -0.85
N ILE A 16 -8.66 -11.71 -0.43
CA ILE A 16 -8.87 -10.83 0.71
C ILE A 16 -10.02 -9.86 0.37
N PRO A 17 -11.04 -9.74 1.24
CA PRO A 17 -12.14 -8.81 1.02
C PRO A 17 -11.69 -7.34 1.21
N PRO A 18 -12.38 -6.37 0.59
CA PRO A 18 -11.96 -4.96 0.59
C PRO A 18 -11.70 -4.37 1.98
N ALA A 19 -12.55 -4.72 2.96
CA ALA A 19 -12.43 -4.26 4.34
C ALA A 19 -11.15 -4.69 5.07
N ARG A 20 -10.40 -5.67 4.54
CA ARG A 20 -9.16 -6.18 5.16
C ARG A 20 -7.90 -5.82 4.36
N ILE A 21 -8.05 -5.18 3.19
CA ILE A 21 -6.94 -4.91 2.28
C ILE A 21 -5.90 -4.02 2.94
N ASN A 22 -6.32 -2.91 3.54
CA ASN A 22 -5.38 -1.97 4.13
C ASN A 22 -4.59 -2.60 5.28
N ALA A 23 -5.26 -3.34 6.17
CA ALA A 23 -4.60 -4.09 7.23
C ALA A 23 -3.52 -5.06 6.69
N VAL A 24 -3.82 -5.81 5.63
CA VAL A 24 -2.83 -6.70 4.98
C VAL A 24 -1.68 -5.91 4.35
N LEU A 25 -1.97 -4.82 3.64
CA LEU A 25 -0.94 -4.03 2.96
C LEU A 25 -0.10 -3.17 3.91
N ASP A 26 -0.56 -2.96 5.15
CA ASP A 26 0.13 -2.21 6.20
C ASP A 26 1.13 -3.08 6.97
N ILE A 27 0.84 -4.37 7.18
CA ILE A 27 1.80 -5.33 7.75
C ILE A 27 2.97 -5.62 6.81
N MET A 28 2.76 -5.47 5.49
CA MET A 28 3.82 -5.62 4.49
C MET A 28 4.89 -4.54 4.66
N LYS A 29 6.16 -4.93 4.46
CA LYS A 29 7.27 -3.97 4.42
C LYS A 29 7.05 -2.88 3.36
N ALA A 30 7.69 -1.73 3.53
CA ALA A 30 7.57 -0.64 2.57
C ALA A 30 7.93 -1.14 1.16
N PHE A 31 7.10 -0.79 0.19
CA PHE A 31 7.27 -1.19 -1.20
C PHE A 31 6.83 -0.07 -2.15
N ARG A 32 7.35 -0.11 -3.37
CA ARG A 32 6.91 0.72 -4.50
C ARG A 32 6.31 -0.13 -5.61
N ILE A 33 5.35 0.43 -6.34
CA ILE A 33 4.81 -0.19 -7.55
C ILE A 33 5.82 -0.01 -8.69
N VAL A 34 6.21 -1.12 -9.31
CA VAL A 34 7.14 -1.18 -10.45
C VAL A 34 6.35 -1.25 -11.77
N THR A 35 5.24 -1.97 -11.78
CA THR A 35 4.39 -2.12 -12.96
C THR A 35 2.94 -2.22 -12.50
N SER A 36 2.03 -1.65 -13.29
CA SER A 36 0.60 -1.60 -13.01
C SER A 36 -0.15 -1.64 -14.33
N HIS A 37 -0.95 -2.68 -14.57
CA HIS A 37 -1.76 -2.81 -15.79
C HIS A 37 -3.00 -3.65 -15.53
N GLU A 38 -3.95 -3.62 -16.45
CA GLU A 38 -5.18 -4.40 -16.35
C GLU A 38 -5.07 -5.71 -17.10
N THR A 39 -5.57 -6.78 -16.51
CA THR A 39 -5.62 -8.13 -17.10
C THR A 39 -6.97 -8.78 -16.79
N PRO A 40 -7.35 -9.86 -17.50
CA PRO A 40 -8.53 -10.65 -17.13
C PRO A 40 -8.44 -11.10 -15.67
N CYS A 41 -9.54 -10.96 -14.94
CA CYS A 41 -9.55 -11.28 -13.51
C CYS A 41 -9.36 -12.78 -13.25
N THR A 42 -8.38 -13.11 -12.41
CA THR A 42 -8.16 -14.47 -11.88
C THR A 42 -8.40 -14.55 -10.36
N VAL A 43 -8.64 -13.41 -9.70
CA VAL A 43 -8.93 -13.34 -8.26
C VAL A 43 -10.33 -13.89 -7.94
N CYS A 44 -11.30 -13.57 -8.79
CA CYS A 44 -12.67 -14.03 -8.62
C CYS A 44 -12.83 -15.43 -9.21
N TYR A 45 -13.34 -16.37 -8.40
CA TYR A 45 -13.69 -17.70 -8.86
C TYR A 45 -14.73 -17.67 -9.99
N ASN A 46 -15.76 -16.83 -9.83
CA ASN A 46 -16.77 -16.59 -10.87
C ASN A 46 -16.42 -15.33 -11.67
N ASN A 47 -15.70 -15.48 -12.78
CA ASN A 47 -15.41 -14.42 -13.75
C ASN A 47 -16.22 -14.57 -15.05
N LEU A 48 -17.52 -14.86 -14.93
CA LEU A 48 -18.42 -15.09 -16.07
C LEU A 48 -18.60 -13.84 -16.94
N ASP A 49 -18.57 -12.66 -16.32
CA ASP A 49 -18.68 -11.36 -16.97
C ASP A 49 -17.34 -10.84 -17.52
N ARG A 50 -16.27 -11.65 -17.45
CA ARG A 50 -14.93 -11.35 -17.99
C ARG A 50 -14.40 -9.98 -17.53
N HIS A 51 -14.70 -9.61 -16.30
CA HIS A 51 -14.21 -8.37 -15.72
C HIS A 51 -12.69 -8.41 -15.55
N LYS A 52 -12.11 -7.23 -15.40
CA LYS A 52 -10.67 -7.06 -15.26
C LYS A 52 -10.23 -7.04 -13.80
N MET A 53 -8.96 -7.35 -13.58
CA MET A 53 -8.23 -7.05 -12.36
C MET A 53 -7.06 -6.11 -12.65
N ARG A 54 -6.67 -5.33 -11.67
CA ARG A 54 -5.44 -4.56 -11.68
C ARG A 54 -4.32 -5.49 -11.20
N TYR A 55 -3.37 -5.75 -12.10
CA TYR A 55 -2.16 -6.51 -11.82
C TYR A 55 -1.02 -5.54 -11.52
N GLN A 56 -0.38 -5.70 -10.36
CA GLN A 56 0.74 -4.86 -9.95
C GLN A 56 1.92 -5.69 -9.48
N LEU A 57 3.11 -5.33 -9.96
CA LEU A 57 4.38 -5.82 -9.43
C LEU A 57 4.96 -4.77 -8.52
N VAL A 58 5.40 -5.18 -7.34
CA VAL A 58 5.99 -4.30 -6.33
C VAL A 58 7.39 -4.76 -5.94
N ALA A 59 8.24 -3.80 -5.60
CA ALA A 59 9.58 -4.05 -5.10
C ALA A 59 9.76 -3.43 -3.71
N CYS A 60 10.56 -4.09 -2.88
CA CYS A 60 10.89 -3.62 -1.54
C CYS A 60 11.60 -2.26 -1.60
N THR A 61 11.21 -1.37 -0.69
CA THR A 61 11.86 -0.08 -0.41
C THR A 61 12.08 0.12 1.09
N SER A 62 12.08 -0.99 1.84
CA SER A 62 12.30 -0.99 3.28
C SER A 62 13.74 -0.61 3.58
N GLU A 63 13.95 0.44 4.37
CA GLU A 63 15.28 0.90 4.79
C GLU A 63 16.11 -0.22 5.45
N PRO A 64 15.58 -1.05 6.38
CA PRO A 64 16.33 -2.18 6.92
C PRO A 64 16.87 -3.14 5.86
N CYS A 65 16.08 -3.43 4.82
CA CYS A 65 16.55 -4.28 3.72
C CYS A 65 17.61 -3.57 2.86
N GLY A 66 17.59 -2.24 2.76
CA GLY A 66 18.59 -1.47 2.03
C GLY A 66 19.93 -1.37 2.76
N LEU A 67 19.91 -1.31 4.09
CA LEU A 67 21.13 -1.29 4.91
C LEU A 67 21.95 -2.58 4.79
N LEU A 68 21.30 -3.72 4.55
CA LEU A 68 21.96 -5.01 4.34
C LEU A 68 22.59 -5.15 2.95
N VAL A 69 22.21 -4.31 1.99
CA VAL A 69 22.75 -4.30 0.62
C VAL A 69 22.92 -2.86 0.11
N PRO A 70 23.93 -2.12 0.58
CA PRO A 70 24.11 -0.70 0.25
C PRO A 70 24.23 -0.42 -1.25
N ASP A 71 24.84 -1.35 -2.01
CA ASP A 71 25.10 -1.22 -3.44
C ASP A 71 24.20 -2.11 -4.32
N GLU A 72 23.28 -2.86 -3.70
CA GLU A 72 22.32 -3.71 -4.42
C GLU A 72 20.88 -3.42 -4.00
N TYR A 73 19.94 -4.22 -4.50
CA TYR A 73 18.52 -4.11 -4.14
C TYR A 73 18.07 -5.39 -3.46
N CYS A 74 17.13 -5.24 -2.52
CA CYS A 74 16.43 -6.37 -1.92
C CYS A 74 15.82 -7.27 -3.02
N VAL A 75 16.09 -8.58 -2.94
CA VAL A 75 15.65 -9.56 -3.95
C VAL A 75 14.15 -9.83 -3.93
N TRP A 76 13.49 -9.58 -2.79
CA TRP A 76 12.04 -9.71 -2.65
C TRP A 76 11.26 -8.94 -3.73
N ARG A 77 10.24 -9.60 -4.28
CA ARG A 77 9.22 -9.01 -5.16
C ARG A 77 7.85 -9.43 -4.68
N GLY A 78 6.90 -8.51 -4.77
CA GLY A 78 5.48 -8.79 -4.52
C GLY A 78 4.68 -8.68 -5.81
N LYS A 79 3.59 -9.44 -5.86
CA LYS A 79 2.54 -9.36 -6.86
C LYS A 79 1.23 -9.10 -6.15
N ILE A 80 0.55 -8.03 -6.55
CA ILE A 80 -0.74 -7.60 -6.00
C ILE A 80 -1.75 -7.65 -7.14
N GLU A 81 -2.80 -8.42 -6.96
CA GLU A 81 -3.86 -8.62 -7.95
C GLU A 81 -5.18 -8.19 -7.32
N GLN A 82 -5.77 -7.08 -7.79
CA GLN A 82 -7.02 -6.56 -7.25
C GLN A 82 -8.13 -6.60 -8.30
N CYS A 83 -9.22 -7.31 -8.02
CA CYS A 83 -10.39 -7.30 -8.88
C CYS A 83 -10.99 -5.89 -9.00
N GLN A 84 -11.27 -5.39 -10.21
CA GLN A 84 -11.88 -4.07 -10.36
C GLN A 84 -13.37 -4.03 -10.00
N LYS A 85 -14.05 -5.17 -10.01
CA LYS A 85 -15.48 -5.30 -9.70
C LYS A 85 -15.73 -5.55 -8.22
N THR A 86 -15.25 -6.67 -7.69
CA THR A 86 -15.47 -7.08 -6.28
C THR A 86 -14.49 -6.43 -5.31
N LYS A 87 -13.46 -5.75 -5.83
CA LYS A 87 -12.38 -5.13 -5.07
C LYS A 87 -11.55 -6.09 -4.22
N HIS A 88 -11.75 -7.41 -4.34
CA HIS A 88 -10.96 -8.42 -3.63
C HIS A 88 -9.50 -8.42 -4.11
N LEU A 89 -8.60 -8.79 -3.19
CA LEU A 89 -7.15 -8.74 -3.39
C LEU A 89 -6.52 -10.13 -3.22
N SER A 90 -5.61 -10.50 -4.11
CA SER A 90 -4.66 -11.59 -3.90
C SER A 90 -3.24 -11.04 -3.86
N VAL A 91 -2.42 -11.57 -2.97
CA VAL A 91 -1.01 -11.20 -2.79
C VAL A 91 -0.15 -12.45 -2.93
N SER A 92 0.85 -12.36 -3.80
CA SER A 92 1.88 -13.38 -3.96
C SER A 92 3.25 -12.75 -3.84
N GLN A 93 4.27 -13.55 -3.53
CA GLN A 93 5.64 -13.07 -3.40
C GLN A 93 6.62 -13.96 -4.15
N HIS A 94 7.80 -13.41 -4.40
CA HIS A 94 8.95 -14.13 -4.93
C HIS A 94 10.23 -13.64 -4.25
N GLY A 95 11.12 -14.58 -3.93
CA GLY A 95 12.29 -14.31 -3.10
C GLY A 95 11.90 -13.99 -1.65
N HIS A 96 12.87 -13.53 -0.88
CA HIS A 96 12.69 -13.17 0.53
C HIS A 96 13.22 -11.76 0.79
N HIS A 97 12.69 -11.11 1.82
CA HIS A 97 13.32 -9.92 2.35
C HIS A 97 14.63 -10.30 3.02
N LEU A 98 15.66 -9.47 2.83
CA LEU A 98 16.97 -9.69 3.46
C LEU A 98 16.89 -9.50 4.97
N GLU A 99 16.22 -8.43 5.40
CA GLU A 99 15.86 -8.26 6.79
C GLU A 99 14.52 -8.97 7.02
N GLN A 100 14.45 -9.92 7.95
CA GLN A 100 13.23 -10.68 8.23
C GLN A 100 12.39 -10.05 9.33
N GLU A 101 12.98 -9.27 10.23
CA GLU A 101 12.23 -8.62 11.31
C GLU A 101 11.40 -7.47 10.74
N HIS A 102 10.12 -7.41 11.12
CA HIS A 102 9.28 -6.26 10.82
C HIS A 102 9.76 -5.10 11.70
N PRO A 103 10.07 -3.93 11.12
CA PRO A 103 10.39 -2.77 11.95
C PRO A 103 9.21 -2.52 12.90
N PRO A 104 9.47 -2.15 14.16
CA PRO A 104 8.41 -1.87 15.12
C PRO A 104 7.44 -0.85 14.51
N PRO A 105 6.11 -0.99 14.72
CA PRO A 105 5.07 -0.17 14.07
C PRO A 105 5.15 1.33 14.42
N GLN A 106 6.12 1.76 15.21
CA GLN A 106 6.31 3.13 15.66
C GLN A 106 6.46 4.06 14.46
N ASN A 107 5.50 4.98 14.32
CA ASN A 107 5.45 6.09 13.38
C ASN A 107 4.98 5.81 11.94
N ARG A 108 4.50 4.61 11.60
CA ARG A 108 3.95 4.37 10.25
C ARG A 108 2.46 4.68 10.19
N LEU A 109 2.11 5.72 9.44
CA LEU A 109 0.71 6.05 9.13
C LEU A 109 0.09 4.91 8.30
N SER A 110 -1.03 4.36 8.79
CA SER A 110 -1.77 3.32 8.09
C SER A 110 -2.31 3.84 6.75
N ARG A 111 -2.57 2.95 5.81
CA ARG A 111 -3.20 3.33 4.53
C ARG A 111 -4.56 3.97 4.73
N GLU A 112 -5.32 3.49 5.70
CA GLU A 112 -6.62 4.07 6.08
C GLU A 112 -6.48 5.51 6.58
N MET A 113 -5.48 5.79 7.42
CA MET A 113 -5.20 7.15 7.87
C MET A 113 -4.85 8.08 6.71
N LYS A 114 -4.04 7.60 5.76
CA LYS A 114 -3.67 8.40 4.57
C LYS A 114 -4.87 8.69 3.67
N GLN A 115 -5.70 7.67 3.43
CA GLN A 115 -6.92 7.81 2.65
C GLN A 115 -7.88 8.80 3.32
N PHE A 116 -8.07 8.70 4.63
CA PHE A 116 -8.86 9.66 5.40
C PHE A 116 -8.33 11.09 5.29
N VAL A 117 -7.01 11.29 5.39
CA VAL A 117 -6.40 12.61 5.21
C VAL A 117 -6.67 13.15 3.80
N GLN A 118 -6.56 12.31 2.76
CA GLN A 118 -6.87 12.70 1.39
C GLN A 118 -8.33 13.12 1.23
N GLU A 119 -9.28 12.30 1.67
CA GLU A 119 -10.72 12.57 1.57
C GLU A 119 -11.15 13.85 2.30
N ILE A 120 -10.55 14.12 3.45
CA ILE A 120 -10.83 15.34 4.21
C ILE A 120 -10.10 16.57 3.64
N THR A 121 -8.94 16.36 3.01
CA THR A 121 -8.23 17.42 2.29
C THR A 121 -9.04 17.90 1.08
N GLU A 122 -9.69 16.98 0.36
CA GLU A 122 -10.63 17.29 -0.73
C GLU A 122 -11.79 18.20 -0.27
N GLN A 123 -12.18 18.10 1.00
CA GLN A 123 -13.21 18.95 1.62
C GLN A 123 -12.68 20.31 2.09
N GLY A 124 -11.40 20.63 1.87
CA GLY A 124 -10.80 21.92 2.22
C GLY A 124 -10.48 22.11 3.70
N MET A 125 -10.43 21.02 4.49
CA MET A 125 -10.09 21.12 5.91
C MET A 125 -8.62 21.48 6.13
N LYS A 126 -8.38 22.27 7.18
CA LYS A 126 -7.02 22.68 7.57
C LYS A 126 -6.27 21.54 8.28
N PRO A 127 -4.95 21.38 8.07
CA PRO A 127 -4.14 20.29 8.64
C PRO A 127 -4.26 20.09 10.17
N ALA A 128 -4.37 21.18 10.93
CA ALA A 128 -4.58 21.09 12.38
C ALA A 128 -5.92 20.46 12.77
N ARG A 129 -6.99 20.74 12.00
CA ARG A 129 -8.32 20.14 12.20
C ARG A 129 -8.31 18.67 11.78
N ILE A 130 -7.65 18.34 10.67
CA ILE A 130 -7.44 16.96 10.22
C ILE A 130 -6.79 16.14 11.33
N ARG A 131 -5.69 16.64 11.90
CA ARG A 131 -4.97 15.97 13.01
C ARG A 131 -5.87 15.69 14.22
N ILE A 132 -6.72 16.65 14.62
CA ILE A 132 -7.68 16.46 15.73
C ILE A 132 -8.72 15.40 15.36
N GLN A 133 -9.25 15.44 14.14
CA GLN A 133 -10.26 14.48 13.72
C GLN A 133 -9.71 13.06 13.61
N MET A 134 -8.43 12.89 13.21
CA MET A 134 -7.74 11.60 13.23
C MET A 134 -7.73 10.95 14.62
N VAL A 135 -7.56 11.73 15.70
CA VAL A 135 -7.65 11.22 17.09
C VAL A 135 -9.00 10.55 17.31
N ASN A 136 -10.07 11.24 16.92
CA ASN A 136 -11.43 10.78 17.16
C ASN A 136 -11.82 9.61 16.25
N THR A 137 -11.40 9.63 14.98
CA THR A 137 -11.76 8.61 13.99
C THR A 137 -11.02 7.30 14.22
N PHE A 138 -9.75 7.34 14.62
CA PHE A 138 -8.91 6.15 14.77
C PHE A 138 -8.56 5.83 16.23
N CYS A 139 -9.15 6.53 17.19
CA CYS A 139 -8.90 6.35 18.63
C CYS A 139 -7.41 6.38 19.01
N LEU A 140 -6.65 7.29 18.38
CA LEU A 140 -5.18 7.32 18.51
C LEU A 140 -4.72 7.74 19.90
N SER A 141 -3.74 7.03 20.45
CA SER A 141 -2.99 7.47 21.61
C SER A 141 -2.02 8.61 21.26
N SER A 142 -1.44 9.26 22.27
CA SER A 142 -0.44 10.32 22.08
C SER A 142 0.82 9.87 21.33
N VAL A 143 1.12 8.56 21.36
CA VAL A 143 2.29 7.94 20.70
C VAL A 143 1.99 7.61 19.24
N GLU A 144 0.74 7.30 18.91
CA GLU A 144 0.29 6.97 17.55
C GLU A 144 -0.15 8.22 16.76
N LEU A 145 -0.36 9.34 17.47
CA LEU A 145 -0.81 10.59 16.86
C LEU A 145 0.26 11.15 15.91
N PRO A 146 -0.07 11.37 14.63
CA PRO A 146 0.89 11.94 13.70
C PRO A 146 1.25 13.36 14.13
N THR A 147 2.52 13.72 13.94
CA THR A 147 2.96 15.11 14.10
C THR A 147 2.25 16.00 13.11
N LEU A 148 2.08 17.28 13.45
CA LEU A 148 1.44 18.24 12.55
C LEU A 148 2.21 18.33 11.21
N ARG A 149 3.55 18.23 11.25
CA ARG A 149 4.40 18.19 10.05
C ARG A 149 4.07 17.00 9.13
N GLN A 150 3.84 15.82 9.69
CA GLN A 150 3.43 14.64 8.90
C GLN A 150 2.07 14.86 8.22
N VAL A 151 1.10 15.45 8.93
CA VAL A 151 -0.21 15.78 8.35
C VAL A 151 -0.07 16.82 7.23
N TYR A 152 0.77 17.85 7.41
CA TYR A 152 1.07 18.83 6.35
C TYR A 152 1.62 18.16 5.09
N MET A 153 2.59 17.26 5.22
CA MET A 153 3.17 16.56 4.06
C MET A 153 2.13 15.71 3.31
N LEU A 154 1.23 15.02 4.05
CA LEU A 154 0.14 14.25 3.43
C LEU A 154 -0.86 15.15 2.70
N VAL A 155 -1.20 16.30 3.29
CA VAL A 155 -2.11 17.27 2.67
C VAL A 155 -1.50 17.84 1.39
N GLU A 156 -0.20 18.18 1.40
CA GLU A 156 0.50 18.61 0.18
C GLU A 156 0.54 17.53 -0.90
N GLU A 157 0.76 16.26 -0.52
CA GLU A 157 0.73 15.13 -1.44
C GLU A 157 -0.66 14.94 -2.05
N ALA A 158 -1.72 14.98 -1.23
CA ALA A 158 -3.11 14.89 -1.69
C ALA A 158 -3.48 16.05 -2.63
N MET A 159 -3.07 17.27 -2.30
CA MET A 159 -3.32 18.44 -3.13
C MET A 159 -2.60 18.34 -4.48
N LYS A 160 -1.36 17.84 -4.53
CA LYS A 160 -0.67 17.59 -5.81
C LYS A 160 -1.45 16.63 -6.70
N ILE A 161 -2.04 15.58 -6.13
CA ILE A 161 -2.87 14.62 -6.88
C ILE A 161 -4.14 15.30 -7.41
N LEU A 162 -4.81 16.11 -6.59
CA LEU A 162 -6.03 16.84 -6.97
C LEU A 162 -5.79 17.87 -8.07
N PHE A 163 -4.70 18.64 -7.98
CA PHE A 163 -4.37 19.67 -8.97
C PHE A 163 -3.70 19.12 -10.23
N CYS A 164 -3.16 17.90 -10.23
CA CYS A 164 -2.68 17.24 -11.44
C CYS A 164 -3.78 16.49 -12.22
N LEU A 165 -4.97 16.32 -11.64
CA LEU A 165 -6.13 15.70 -12.28
C LEU A 165 -7.16 16.74 -12.80
N ALA A 166 -6.86 18.03 -12.68
CA ALA A 166 -7.63 19.16 -13.21
C ALA A 166 -6.91 19.77 -14.43
#